data_AF-A0A2P8IFZ7-F1
#
_entry.id   AF-A0A2P8IFZ7-F1
#
_cell.length_a   1.000
_cell.length_b   1.000
_cell.length_c   1.000
_cell.angle_alpha   90.00
_cell.angle_beta   90.00
_cell.angle_gamma   90.00
#
_symmetry.space_group_name_H-M   'P 1'
#
loop_
_entity.id
_entity.type
_entity.pdbx_description
1 polymer ?
#
loop_
_entity_poly.entity_id
_entity_poly.type
_entity_poly.pdbx_seq_one_letter_code
_entity_poly.pdbx_strand_id
1 'polypeptide(L)'
;MSDNRNDDQRDTRKVLEDHLHCRRVGDLEGDLRRNYANHVATLSAEGVHHGHDAVRWLAGVLRSYLPSGNYHYHSLLVDGEVGMLRWSGRY
;
A
#
# COMPACT_ATOMS: atom_id res chain seq x y z
N MET A 1 15.23 0.01 32.79
CA MET A 1 13.91 -0.62 32.65
C MET A 1 13.75 -0.98 31.18
N SER A 2 13.95 -2.26 30.87
CA SER A 2 13.93 -2.76 29.50
C SER A 2 12.47 -2.93 29.07
N ASP A 3 12.05 -2.11 28.12
CA ASP A 3 10.72 -2.16 27.53
C ASP A 3 10.65 -3.35 26.57
N ASN A 4 10.14 -4.46 27.07
CA ASN A 4 9.92 -5.70 26.32
C ASN A 4 8.72 -5.50 25.38
N ARG A 5 8.91 -4.73 24.32
CA ARG A 5 7.90 -4.58 23.26
C ARG A 5 7.82 -5.88 22.48
N ASN A 6 6.63 -6.44 22.40
CA ASN A 6 6.32 -7.55 21.51
C ASN A 6 6.84 -7.24 20.10
N ASP A 7 7.90 -7.93 19.68
CA ASP A 7 8.47 -7.83 18.33
C ASP A 7 7.53 -8.40 17.24
N ASP A 8 6.42 -9.00 17.70
CA ASP A 8 5.40 -9.69 16.90
C ASP A 8 4.28 -8.75 16.40
N GLN A 9 4.22 -7.50 16.89
CA GLN A 9 3.23 -6.53 16.43
C GLN A 9 3.79 -5.68 15.30
N ARG A 10 3.28 -5.87 14.07
CA ARG A 10 3.67 -5.02 12.93
C ARG A 10 3.13 -3.61 13.12
N ASP A 11 4.03 -2.64 13.26
CA ASP A 11 3.67 -1.22 13.28
C ASP A 11 3.31 -0.70 11.87
N THR A 12 2.70 0.49 11.82
CA THR A 12 2.26 1.16 10.59
C THR A 12 3.37 1.28 9.55
N ARG A 13 4.62 1.53 9.99
CA ARG A 13 5.77 1.64 9.09
C ARG A 13 6.09 0.31 8.45
N LYS A 14 6.17 -0.78 9.23
CA LYS A 14 6.41 -2.14 8.73
C LYS A 14 5.33 -2.58 7.74
N VAL A 15 4.06 -2.25 7.99
CA VAL A 15 2.95 -2.55 7.06
C VAL A 15 3.12 -1.82 5.73
N LEU A 16 3.41 -0.52 5.78
CA LEU A 16 3.57 0.29 4.57
C LEU A 16 4.82 -0.09 3.78
N GLU A 17 5.93 -0.42 4.44
CA GLU A 17 7.15 -0.87 3.79
C GLU A 17 6.98 -2.23 3.10
N ASP A 18 6.30 -3.20 3.74
CA ASP A 18 5.94 -4.48 3.10
C ASP A 18 4.97 -4.26 1.92
N HIS A 19 3.99 -3.38 2.07
CA HIS A 19 3.10 -2.99 0.97
C HIS A 19 3.89 -2.47 -0.24
N LEU A 20 4.81 -1.52 -0.02
CA LEU A 20 5.62 -0.95 -1.09
C LEU A 20 6.56 -1.99 -1.73
N HIS A 21 7.07 -2.93 -0.93
CA HIS A 21 7.85 -4.06 -1.44
C HIS A 21 7.00 -4.93 -2.37
N CYS A 22 5.81 -5.34 -1.93
CA CYS A 22 4.88 -6.13 -2.74
C CYS A 22 4.56 -5.44 -4.07
N ARG A 23 4.30 -4.13 -4.05
CA ARG A 23 4.02 -3.34 -5.26
C ARG A 23 5.21 -3.32 -6.22
N ARG A 24 6.44 -3.23 -5.70
CA ARG A 24 7.67 -3.24 -6.50
C ARG A 24 7.92 -4.58 -7.18
N VAL A 25 7.64 -5.69 -6.50
CA VAL A 25 7.86 -7.05 -7.05
C VAL A 25 6.63 -7.62 -7.77
N GLY A 26 5.51 -6.89 -7.79
CA GLY A 26 4.27 -7.31 -8.44
C GLY A 26 3.43 -8.33 -7.65
N ASP A 27 3.70 -8.52 -6.36
CA ASP A 27 2.97 -9.46 -5.49
C ASP A 27 1.68 -8.83 -4.93
N LEU A 28 0.69 -8.61 -5.80
CA LEU A 28 -0.60 -8.03 -5.40
C LEU A 28 -1.34 -8.92 -4.39
N GLU A 29 -1.35 -10.23 -4.61
CA GLU A 29 -2.12 -11.15 -3.76
C GLU A 29 -1.48 -11.32 -2.36
N GLY A 30 -0.16 -11.32 -2.26
CA GLY A 30 0.52 -11.29 -0.97
C GLY A 30 0.29 -9.98 -0.22
N ASP A 31 0.27 -8.85 -0.92
CA ASP A 31 -0.06 -7.54 -0.34
C ASP A 31 -1.46 -7.55 0.29
N LEU A 32 -2.47 -8.00 -0.47
CA LEU A 32 -3.86 -8.08 0.00
C LEU A 32 -4.00 -8.98 1.23
N ARG A 33 -3.29 -10.11 1.28
CA ARG A 33 -3.36 -11.03 2.43
C ARG A 33 -2.72 -10.47 3.71
N ARG A 34 -1.68 -9.64 3.59
CA ARG A 34 -0.86 -9.23 4.74
C ARG A 34 -1.11 -7.79 5.21
N ASN A 35 -1.41 -6.89 4.27
CA ASN A 35 -1.38 -5.44 4.52
C ASN A 35 -2.76 -4.78 4.41
N TYR A 36 -3.76 -5.46 3.86
CA TYR A 36 -5.09 -4.90 3.67
C TYR A 36 -6.10 -5.55 4.62
N ALA A 37 -7.03 -4.74 5.12
CA ALA A 37 -8.23 -5.24 5.77
C ALA A 37 -9.24 -5.74 4.72
N ASN A 38 -9.97 -6.80 5.03
CA ASN A 38 -10.96 -7.41 4.11
C ASN A 38 -12.00 -6.40 3.56
N HIS A 39 -12.34 -5.36 4.34
CA HIS A 39 -13.29 -4.31 3.98
C HIS A 39 -12.63 -2.93 3.81
N VAL A 40 -11.36 -2.90 3.41
CA VAL A 40 -10.61 -1.67 3.12
C VAL A 40 -11.38 -0.72 2.20
N ALA A 41 -11.41 0.57 2.54
CA ALA A 41 -11.86 1.62 1.64
C ALA A 41 -10.67 2.20 0.88
N THR A 42 -10.78 2.31 -0.43
CA THR A 42 -9.78 2.93 -1.31
C THR A 42 -10.39 4.14 -1.99
N LEU A 43 -9.71 5.28 -1.89
CA LEU A 43 -10.14 6.54 -2.49
C LEU A 43 -9.19 6.91 -3.64
N SER A 44 -9.74 7.16 -4.82
CA SER A 44 -8.98 7.65 -5.98
C SER A 44 -9.83 8.61 -6.83
N ALA A 45 -9.30 9.02 -7.99
CA ALA A 45 -10.08 9.76 -8.99
C ALA A 45 -11.31 8.97 -9.49
N GLU A 46 -11.31 7.65 -9.28
CA GLU A 46 -12.37 6.74 -9.72
C GLU A 46 -13.47 6.60 -8.66
N GLY A 47 -13.35 7.32 -7.54
CA GLY A 47 -14.31 7.33 -6.44
C GLY A 47 -13.86 6.54 -5.21
N VAL A 48 -14.85 6.10 -4.41
CA VAL A 48 -14.64 5.33 -3.19
C VAL A 48 -15.03 3.88 -3.44
N HIS A 49 -14.09 2.96 -3.24
CA HIS A 49 -14.26 1.53 -3.50
C HIS A 49 -13.91 0.69 -2.28
N HIS A 50 -14.53 -0.48 -2.14
CA HIS A 50 -14.41 -1.30 -0.93
C HIS A 50 -13.94 -2.73 -1.21
N GLY A 51 -13.09 -3.24 -0.31
CA GLY A 51 -12.65 -4.63 -0.28
C GLY A 51 -11.54 -4.97 -1.28
N HIS A 52 -11.07 -6.21 -1.22
CA HIS A 52 -9.91 -6.65 -2.01
C HIS A 52 -10.17 -6.65 -3.53
N ASP A 53 -11.40 -6.94 -3.96
CA ASP A 53 -11.74 -6.92 -5.39
C ASP A 53 -11.66 -5.52 -5.99
N ALA A 54 -12.04 -4.50 -5.21
CA ALA A 54 -11.82 -3.11 -5.59
C ALA A 54 -10.34 -2.77 -5.75
N VAL A 55 -9.48 -3.23 -4.83
CA VAL A 55 -8.04 -2.99 -4.91
C VAL A 55 -7.43 -3.67 -6.15
N ARG A 56 -7.90 -4.87 -6.52
CA ARG A 56 -7.49 -5.55 -7.75
C ARG A 56 -7.88 -4.77 -9.00
N TRP A 57 -9.13 -4.32 -9.05
CA TRP A 57 -9.62 -3.51 -10.16
C TRP A 57 -8.82 -2.20 -10.30
N LEU A 58 -8.61 -1.46 -9.20
CA LEU A 58 -7.82 -0.23 -9.20
C LEU A 58 -6.35 -0.45 -9.57
N ALA A 59 -5.75 -1.59 -9.20
CA ALA A 59 -4.41 -1.94 -9.65
C ALA A 59 -4.35 -2.12 -11.19
N GLY A 60 -5.42 -2.64 -11.80
CA GLY A 60 -5.58 -2.70 -13.25
C GLY A 60 -5.74 -1.31 -13.89
N VAL A 61 -6.59 -0.46 -13.30
CA VAL A 61 -6.76 0.93 -13.74
C VAL A 61 -5.44 1.70 -13.70
N LEU A 62 -4.69 1.60 -12.61
CA LEU A 62 -3.39 2.27 -12.47
C LEU A 62 -2.39 1.82 -13.54
N ARG A 63 -2.37 0.52 -13.89
CA ARG A 63 -1.54 0.01 -14.99
C ARG A 63 -1.91 0.59 -16.35
N SER A 64 -3.18 0.96 -16.57
CA SER A 64 -3.60 1.65 -17.79
C SER A 64 -3.05 3.08 -17.89
N TYR A 65 -2.86 3.75 -16.74
CA TYR A 65 -2.24 5.08 -16.68
C TYR A 65 -0.71 5.03 -16.74
N LEU A 66 -0.08 3.98 -16.19
CA LEU A 66 1.37 3.83 -16.15
C LEU A 66 1.78 2.46 -16.71
N PRO A 67 1.76 2.28 -18.05
CA PRO A 67 2.02 0.97 -18.68
C PRO A 67 3.42 0.42 -18.35
N SER A 68 4.39 1.32 -18.15
CA SER A 68 5.77 0.97 -17.81
C SER A 68 5.95 0.56 -16.34
N GLY A 69 4.97 0.84 -15.47
CA GLY A 69 5.09 0.56 -14.03
C GLY A 69 6.20 1.32 -13.32
N ASN A 70 6.68 2.43 -13.91
CA ASN A 70 7.76 3.23 -13.35
C ASN A 70 7.24 4.17 -12.25
N TYR A 71 7.29 3.70 -11.01
CA TYR A 71 6.98 4.48 -9.82
C TYR A 71 8.25 5.06 -9.20
N HIS A 72 8.19 6.33 -8.80
CA HIS A 72 9.21 6.94 -7.95
C HIS A 72 8.59 7.34 -6.62
N TYR A 73 9.09 6.78 -5.52
CA TYR A 73 8.64 7.08 -4.16
C TYR A 73 9.53 8.16 -3.57
N HIS A 74 8.96 9.34 -3.32
CA HIS A 74 9.71 10.51 -2.84
C HIS A 74 9.84 10.53 -1.32
N SER A 75 8.81 10.12 -0.59
CA SER A 75 8.81 10.11 0.87
C SER A 75 7.70 9.24 1.44
N LEU A 76 7.99 8.58 2.56
CA LEU A 76 7.03 7.87 3.40
C LEU A 76 7.06 8.46 4.81
N LEU A 77 5.98 9.14 5.19
CA LEU A 77 5.77 9.66 6.55
C LEU A 77 4.83 8.72 7.29
N VAL A 78 5.08 8.53 8.59
CA VAL A 78 4.27 7.68 9.46
C VAL A 78 4.11 8.40 10.80
N ASP A 79 2.87 8.51 11.27
CA ASP A 79 2.53 9.05 12.59
C ASP A 79 1.34 8.26 13.15
N GLY A 80 1.56 7.56 14.27
CA GLY A 80 0.59 6.63 14.83
C GLY A 80 0.07 5.60 13.82
N GLU A 81 -1.25 5.58 13.61
CA GLU A 81 -1.96 4.66 12.69
C GLU A 81 -2.08 5.19 11.26
N VAL A 82 -1.43 6.33 10.95
CA VAL A 82 -1.55 7.01 9.66
C VAL A 82 -0.20 7.03 8.95
N GLY A 83 -0.23 6.80 7.64
CA GLY A 83 0.92 6.98 6.76
C GLY A 83 0.57 7.79 5.52
N MET A 84 1.55 8.55 5.04
CA MET A 84 1.45 9.32 3.79
C MET A 84 2.60 8.96 2.87
N LEU A 85 2.26 8.51 1.66
CA LEU A 85 3.22 8.27 0.58
C LEU A 85 3.13 9.41 -0.44
N ARG A 86 4.25 10.10 -0.66
CA ARG A 86 4.41 10.96 -1.84
C ARG A 86 5.11 10.16 -2.93
N TRP A 87 4.48 10.07 -4.10
CA TRP A 87 5.03 9.34 -5.24
C TRP A 87 4.69 10.04 -6.56
N SER A 88 5.41 9.67 -7.61
CA SER A 88 5.12 10.10 -8.98
C SER A 88 5.28 8.92 -9.93
N GLY A 89 4.36 8.78 -10.88
CA GLY A 89 4.54 7.93 -12.05
C GLY A 89 5.28 8.68 -13.15
N ARG A 90 6.00 7.96 -14.01
CA ARG A 90 6.48 8.48 -15.29
C ARG A 90 5.77 7.75 -16.42
N TYR A 91 5.24 8.51 -17.37
CA TYR A 91 4.73 8.00 -18.64
C TYR A 91 5.88 7.49 -19.52
#